data_AF-A0A8C1DP79-F1
#
_entry.id   AF-A0A8C1DP79-F1
#
_cell.length_a   1.000
_cell.length_b   1.000
_cell.length_c   1.000
_cell.angle_alpha   90.00
_cell.angle_beta   90.00
_cell.angle_gamma   90.00
#
_symmetry.space_group_name_H-M   'P 1'
#
loop_
_entity.id
_entity.type
_entity.pdbx_description
1 polymer ?
#
loop_
_entity_poly.entity_id
_entity_poly.type
_entity_poly.pdbx_seq_one_letter_code
_entity_poly.pdbx_strand_id
1 'polypeptide(L)'
;MLKEAETMIHPYRPRNLSIPNYVANDRSMSEILIFLFSVSGILLLATWSLTGRKVSGSRLSGGRRLALCWFTVCGFIHGVIEGWFSLNYTIIPEDQSFLSQLWKEYSKGDSRYAIADNFTVSMEIVTACLWGPFSIWIVVAFLNNHSYRFVLQLIVSLGQLYGAVLYFFTEHRDGYIHSEYVIPFILIVDSWSQLSACQSMFDKAALKGKSKRS
;
A
#
# COMPACT_ATOMS: atom_id res chain seq x y z
N MET A 1 43.29 17.51 -3.00
CA MET A 1 42.56 16.51 -3.80
C MET A 1 41.19 16.33 -3.17
N LEU A 2 40.15 16.89 -3.76
CA LEU A 2 38.77 16.56 -3.40
C LEU A 2 38.56 15.11 -3.88
N LYS A 3 38.29 14.18 -2.96
CA LYS A 3 37.78 12.85 -3.32
C LYS A 3 36.47 13.09 -4.05
N GLU A 4 36.43 12.82 -5.35
CA GLU A 4 35.16 12.66 -6.05
C GLU A 4 34.39 11.60 -5.26
N ALA A 5 33.24 11.99 -4.70
CA ALA A 5 32.34 11.05 -4.06
C ALA A 5 31.93 10.05 -5.15
N GLU A 6 32.38 8.81 -4.99
CA GLU A 6 31.98 7.69 -5.84
C GLU A 6 30.45 7.61 -5.76
N THR A 7 29.76 8.18 -6.75
CA THR A 7 28.30 8.18 -6.79
C THR A 7 27.89 6.73 -7.03
N MET A 8 27.62 6.02 -5.94
CA MET A 8 27.13 4.64 -6.00
C MET A 8 25.85 4.61 -6.82
N ILE A 9 25.87 3.82 -7.89
CA ILE A 9 24.77 3.76 -8.87
C ILE A 9 23.59 3.05 -8.22
N HIS A 10 22.53 3.80 -7.91
CA HIS A 10 21.26 3.27 -7.42
C HIS A 10 20.11 3.49 -8.45
N PRO A 11 19.05 2.68 -8.41
CA PRO A 11 17.94 2.77 -9.35
C PRO A 11 16.95 3.92 -9.06
N TYR A 12 17.06 4.56 -7.90
CA TYR A 12 16.09 5.55 -7.40
C TYR A 12 16.16 6.94 -8.06
N ARG A 13 15.06 7.70 -7.97
CA ARG A 13 14.94 9.10 -8.40
C ARG A 13 15.00 10.05 -7.18
N PRO A 14 15.64 11.22 -7.27
CA PRO A 14 16.52 11.65 -8.35
C PRO A 14 17.85 10.86 -8.36
N ARG A 15 18.53 10.82 -9.51
CA ARG A 15 19.72 9.96 -9.74
C ARG A 15 20.97 10.41 -8.98
N ASN A 16 20.96 11.63 -8.44
CA ASN A 16 22.02 12.22 -7.65
C ASN A 16 21.76 12.14 -6.14
N LEU A 17 20.79 11.32 -5.69
CA LEU A 17 20.63 11.06 -4.26
C LEU A 17 21.90 10.45 -3.68
N SER A 18 22.26 10.89 -2.47
CA SER A 18 23.34 10.26 -1.71
C SER A 18 22.74 9.16 -0.86
N ILE A 19 23.04 7.91 -1.20
CA ILE A 19 22.60 6.73 -0.45
C ILE A 19 23.84 5.94 -0.06
N PRO A 20 24.45 6.26 1.08
CA PRO A 20 25.65 5.58 1.55
C PRO A 20 25.41 4.07 1.66
N ASN A 21 26.43 3.29 1.32
CA ASN A 21 26.44 1.82 1.44
C ASN A 21 25.31 1.08 0.69
N TYR A 22 24.64 1.72 -0.28
CA TYR A 22 23.63 1.05 -1.09
C TYR A 22 24.15 -0.26 -1.73
N VAL A 23 23.43 -1.35 -1.47
CA VAL A 23 23.63 -2.65 -2.12
C VAL A 23 22.32 -3.07 -2.79
N ALA A 24 22.39 -3.40 -4.09
CA ALA A 24 21.24 -3.90 -4.83
C ALA A 24 20.69 -5.21 -4.25
N ASN A 25 19.41 -5.48 -4.46
CA ASN A 25 18.79 -6.73 -4.06
C ASN A 25 19.44 -7.92 -4.78
N ASP A 26 19.70 -9.00 -4.03
CA ASP A 26 20.07 -10.30 -4.61
C ASP A 26 18.84 -11.13 -5.02
N ARG A 27 17.65 -10.80 -4.49
CA ARG A 27 16.36 -11.37 -4.90
C ARG A 27 15.74 -10.63 -6.06
N SER A 28 15.05 -11.38 -6.89
CA SER A 28 14.22 -10.84 -7.96
C SER A 28 12.94 -10.20 -7.42
N MET A 29 12.41 -9.22 -8.15
CA MET A 29 11.09 -8.62 -7.88
C MET A 29 9.98 -9.68 -7.81
N SER A 30 10.06 -10.70 -8.67
CA SER A 30 9.07 -11.79 -8.72
C SER A 30 9.03 -12.60 -7.42
N GLU A 31 10.19 -12.91 -6.82
CA GLU A 31 10.24 -13.60 -5.52
C GLU A 31 9.60 -12.77 -4.41
N ILE A 32 9.87 -11.46 -4.40
CA ILE A 32 9.28 -10.52 -3.44
C ILE A 32 7.75 -10.48 -3.58
N LEU A 33 7.24 -10.38 -4.81
CA LEU A 33 5.80 -10.36 -5.09
C LEU A 33 5.13 -11.70 -4.74
N ILE A 34 5.75 -12.83 -5.08
CA ILE A 34 5.22 -14.16 -4.75
C ILE A 34 5.03 -14.29 -3.24
N PHE A 35 6.02 -13.89 -2.43
CA PHE A 35 5.88 -13.89 -0.98
C PHE A 35 4.72 -13.00 -0.53
N LEU A 36 4.66 -11.74 -0.98
CA LEU A 36 3.65 -10.77 -0.55
C LEU A 36 2.23 -11.26 -0.85
N PHE A 37 2.00 -11.76 -2.07
CA PHE A 37 0.69 -12.31 -2.47
C PHE A 37 0.37 -13.63 -1.77
N SER A 38 1.36 -14.49 -1.54
CA SER A 38 1.14 -15.78 -0.85
C SER A 38 0.73 -15.56 0.61
N VAL A 39 1.48 -14.74 1.35
CA VAL A 39 1.17 -14.46 2.77
C VAL A 39 -0.16 -13.73 2.89
N SER A 40 -0.38 -12.69 2.08
CA SER A 40 -1.66 -11.95 2.09
C SER A 40 -2.84 -12.85 1.69
N GLY A 41 -2.65 -13.74 0.72
CA GLY A 41 -3.67 -14.72 0.31
C GLY A 41 -4.02 -15.71 1.42
N ILE A 42 -3.02 -16.24 2.13
CA ILE A 42 -3.23 -17.13 3.28
C ILE A 42 -3.99 -16.40 4.39
N LEU A 43 -3.59 -15.16 4.73
CA LEU A 43 -4.26 -14.34 5.74
C LEU A 43 -5.73 -14.07 5.36
N LEU A 44 -5.99 -13.75 4.10
CA LEU A 44 -7.33 -13.53 3.57
C LEU A 44 -8.18 -14.81 3.71
N LEU A 45 -7.68 -15.96 3.25
CA LEU A 45 -8.41 -17.23 3.31
C LEU A 45 -8.65 -17.68 4.76
N ALA A 46 -7.67 -17.52 5.63
CA ALA A 46 -7.79 -17.82 7.06
C ALA A 46 -8.85 -16.96 7.73
N THR A 47 -8.81 -15.64 7.49
CA THR A 47 -9.78 -14.68 8.04
C THR A 47 -11.17 -14.90 7.48
N TRP A 48 -11.29 -15.18 6.18
CA TRP A 48 -12.56 -15.49 5.54
C TRP A 48 -13.21 -16.73 6.16
N SER A 49 -12.42 -17.78 6.37
CA SER A 49 -12.84 -19.02 7.02
C SER A 49 -13.27 -18.78 8.47
N LEU A 50 -12.49 -18.01 9.23
CA LEU A 50 -12.77 -17.67 10.62
C LEU A 50 -14.07 -16.87 10.76
N THR A 51 -14.26 -15.85 9.93
CA THR A 51 -15.42 -14.95 9.96
C THR A 51 -16.69 -15.56 9.35
N GLY A 52 -16.60 -16.73 8.71
CA GLY A 52 -17.75 -17.51 8.24
C GLY A 52 -18.49 -18.28 9.35
N ARG A 53 -17.86 -18.41 10.52
CA ARG A 53 -18.47 -19.02 11.72
C ARG A 53 -19.55 -18.10 12.29
N LYS A 54 -20.52 -18.66 13.02
CA LYS A 54 -21.52 -17.86 13.72
C LYS A 54 -20.84 -17.07 14.84
N VAL A 55 -21.05 -15.77 14.86
CA VAL A 55 -20.62 -14.84 15.91
C VAL A 55 -21.87 -14.35 16.63
N SER A 56 -21.96 -14.56 17.95
CA SER A 56 -23.11 -14.12 18.75
C SER A 56 -24.47 -14.57 18.18
N GLY A 57 -24.55 -15.81 17.67
CA GLY A 57 -25.77 -16.42 17.14
C GLY A 57 -26.10 -16.10 15.67
N SER A 58 -25.45 -15.12 15.05
CA SER A 58 -25.66 -14.75 13.64
C SER A 58 -24.38 -14.86 12.80
N ARG A 59 -24.51 -14.96 11.47
CA ARG A 59 -23.36 -14.90 10.56
C ARG A 59 -23.13 -13.45 10.15
N LEU A 60 -21.87 -13.06 10.06
CA LEU A 60 -21.50 -11.76 9.50
C LEU A 60 -21.85 -11.72 8.00
N SER A 61 -22.31 -10.56 7.52
CA SER A 61 -22.57 -10.35 6.09
C SER A 61 -21.28 -10.49 5.27
N GLY A 62 -21.41 -10.83 3.99
CA GLY A 62 -20.25 -10.98 3.09
C GLY A 62 -19.36 -9.74 3.05
N GLY A 63 -19.96 -8.53 2.96
CA GLY A 63 -19.21 -7.28 3.00
C GLY A 63 -18.47 -7.03 4.31
N ARG A 64 -19.06 -7.43 5.45
CA ARG A 64 -18.38 -7.37 6.75
C ARG A 64 -17.19 -8.30 6.80
N ARG A 65 -17.34 -9.53 6.30
CA ARG A 65 -16.26 -10.51 6.25
C ARG A 65 -15.10 -10.04 5.38
N LEU A 66 -15.41 -9.43 4.23
CA LEU A 66 -14.41 -8.83 3.35
C LEU A 66 -13.66 -7.68 4.05
N ALA A 67 -14.37 -6.81 4.75
CA ALA A 67 -13.76 -5.75 5.54
C ALA A 67 -12.81 -6.28 6.63
N LEU A 68 -13.17 -7.39 7.30
CA LEU A 68 -12.27 -8.01 8.29
C LEU A 68 -11.05 -8.67 7.65
N CYS A 69 -11.18 -9.23 6.46
CA CYS A 69 -10.03 -9.71 5.69
C CYS A 69 -9.10 -8.54 5.34
N TRP A 70 -9.65 -7.42 4.89
CA TRP A 70 -8.91 -6.18 4.63
C TRP A 70 -8.13 -5.72 5.87
N PHE A 71 -8.79 -5.59 7.03
CA PHE A 71 -8.10 -5.18 8.26
C PHE A 71 -7.06 -6.20 8.75
N THR A 72 -7.22 -7.49 8.44
CA THR A 72 -6.17 -8.46 8.75
C THR A 72 -4.93 -8.24 7.89
N VAL A 73 -5.12 -7.97 6.59
CA VAL A 73 -4.03 -7.62 5.69
C VAL A 73 -3.38 -6.29 6.09
N CYS A 74 -4.17 -5.26 6.46
CA CYS A 74 -3.62 -4.01 7.03
C CYS A 74 -2.78 -4.28 8.28
N GLY A 75 -3.26 -5.12 9.19
CA GLY A 75 -2.51 -5.48 10.39
C GLY A 75 -1.16 -6.14 10.07
N PHE A 76 -1.10 -6.97 9.02
CA PHE A 76 0.15 -7.56 8.54
C PHE A 76 1.07 -6.52 7.90
N ILE A 77 0.56 -5.68 7.00
CA ILE A 77 1.37 -4.65 6.32
C ILE A 77 1.94 -3.67 7.35
N HIS A 78 1.08 -3.05 8.14
CA HIS A 78 1.51 -2.07 9.15
C HIS A 78 2.37 -2.70 10.25
N GLY A 79 1.98 -3.87 10.75
CA GLY A 79 2.68 -4.50 11.87
C GLY A 79 4.03 -5.13 11.48
N VAL A 80 4.12 -5.75 10.31
CA VAL A 80 5.32 -6.52 9.90
C VAL A 80 6.17 -5.74 8.89
N ILE A 81 5.57 -5.23 7.81
CA ILE A 81 6.32 -4.60 6.74
C ILE A 81 6.76 -3.19 7.17
N GLU A 82 5.81 -2.36 7.57
CA GLU A 82 6.07 -0.99 8.07
C GLU A 82 6.75 -1.00 9.44
N GLY A 83 6.44 -1.98 10.28
CA GLY A 83 7.18 -2.24 11.51
C GLY A 83 8.65 -2.54 11.26
N TRP A 84 8.98 -3.35 10.24
CA TRP A 84 10.37 -3.58 9.86
C TRP A 84 11.06 -2.30 9.40
N PHE A 85 10.40 -1.49 8.57
CA PHE A 85 10.94 -0.19 8.16
C PHE A 85 11.20 0.71 9.36
N SER A 86 10.22 0.87 10.23
CA SER A 86 10.30 1.71 11.42
C SER A 86 11.48 1.35 12.34
N LEU A 87 11.85 0.06 12.41
CA LEU A 87 12.95 -0.42 13.22
C LEU A 87 14.31 -0.40 12.51
N ASN A 88 14.34 -0.48 11.17
CA ASN A 88 15.56 -0.76 10.41
C ASN A 88 15.84 0.25 9.27
N TYR A 89 15.08 1.34 9.14
CA TYR A 89 15.18 2.27 8.01
C TYR A 89 16.61 2.79 7.74
N THR A 90 17.45 2.88 8.77
CA THR A 90 18.84 3.34 8.65
C THR A 90 19.76 2.34 7.95
N ILE A 91 19.45 1.03 8.01
CA ILE A 91 20.28 -0.05 7.45
C ILE A 91 19.70 -0.64 6.17
N ILE A 92 18.44 -0.33 5.81
CA ILE A 92 17.76 -0.88 4.63
C ILE A 92 18.59 -0.75 3.33
N PRO A 93 19.30 0.36 3.05
CA PRO A 93 20.08 0.47 1.83
C PRO A 93 21.18 -0.59 1.67
N GLU A 94 21.80 -1.01 2.78
CA GLU A 94 22.89 -2.01 2.79
C GLU A 94 22.40 -3.44 3.08
N ASP A 95 21.27 -3.58 3.77
CA ASP A 95 20.76 -4.86 4.26
C ASP A 95 20.18 -5.76 3.14
N GLN A 96 20.38 -7.07 3.31
CA GLN A 96 19.89 -8.12 2.41
C GLN A 96 18.81 -8.99 3.07
N SER A 97 18.33 -8.64 4.27
CA SER A 97 17.14 -9.27 4.82
C SER A 97 15.95 -9.11 3.88
N PHE A 98 15.08 -10.11 3.83
CA PHE A 98 13.96 -10.15 2.86
C PHE A 98 13.09 -8.88 2.90
N LEU A 99 12.71 -8.40 4.09
CA LEU A 99 11.87 -7.20 4.24
C LEU A 99 12.61 -5.92 3.83
N SER A 100 13.92 -5.83 4.07
CA SER A 100 14.74 -4.71 3.56
C SER A 100 14.82 -4.73 2.03
N GLN A 101 14.93 -5.90 1.43
CA GLN A 101 14.87 -6.04 -0.04
C GLN A 101 13.50 -5.65 -0.60
N LEU A 102 12.41 -5.99 0.10
CA LEU A 102 11.06 -5.52 -0.25
C LEU A 102 10.99 -3.98 -0.21
N TRP A 103 11.53 -3.35 0.83
CA TRP A 103 11.57 -1.88 0.92
C TRP A 103 12.48 -1.24 -0.12
N LYS A 104 13.60 -1.86 -0.48
CA LYS A 104 14.44 -1.41 -1.60
C LYS A 104 13.71 -1.51 -2.94
N GLU A 105 12.87 -2.52 -3.13
CA GLU A 105 12.02 -2.64 -4.32
C GLU A 105 10.94 -1.56 -4.33
N TYR A 106 10.25 -1.36 -3.20
CA TYR A 106 9.25 -0.30 -3.03
C TYR A 106 9.84 1.10 -3.25
N SER A 107 11.09 1.31 -2.81
CA SER A 107 11.80 2.58 -2.95
C SER A 107 12.09 2.99 -4.40
N LYS A 108 11.93 2.07 -5.37
CA LYS A 108 11.95 2.42 -6.80
C LYS A 108 10.73 3.27 -7.18
N GLY A 109 9.59 3.06 -6.52
CA GLY A 109 8.38 3.85 -6.69
C GLY A 109 8.40 5.16 -5.92
N ASP A 110 9.05 5.20 -4.75
CA ASP A 110 9.26 6.41 -3.95
C ASP A 110 10.57 6.31 -3.16
N SER A 111 11.59 7.07 -3.56
CA SER A 111 12.92 6.99 -2.98
C SER A 111 13.03 7.54 -1.55
N ARG A 112 12.01 8.23 -1.04
CA ARG A 112 11.98 8.75 0.33
C ARG A 112 12.19 7.66 1.38
N TYR A 113 11.79 6.41 1.08
CA TYR A 113 12.04 5.25 1.93
C TYR A 113 13.49 4.77 1.90
N ALA A 114 14.24 5.01 0.81
CA ALA A 114 15.66 4.67 0.74
C ALA A 114 16.55 5.69 1.46
N ILE A 115 16.11 6.95 1.53
CA ILE A 115 16.82 8.04 2.24
C ILE A 115 16.28 8.32 3.63
N ALA A 116 15.29 7.55 4.08
CA ALA A 116 14.63 7.71 5.37
C ALA A 116 14.14 9.15 5.62
N ASP A 117 13.34 9.68 4.68
CA ASP A 117 12.73 11.00 4.83
C ASP A 117 11.94 11.11 6.14
N ASN A 118 12.06 12.26 6.81
CA ASN A 118 11.49 12.49 8.14
C ASN A 118 9.98 12.25 8.18
N PHE A 119 9.24 12.65 7.14
CA PHE A 119 7.80 12.45 7.13
C PHE A 119 7.47 10.96 6.96
N THR A 120 8.10 10.28 6.01
CA THR A 120 7.86 8.85 5.79
C THR A 120 8.19 8.03 7.05
N VAL A 121 9.36 8.24 7.66
CA VAL A 121 9.74 7.57 8.92
C VAL A 121 8.73 7.83 10.03
N SER A 122 8.34 9.09 10.24
CA SER A 122 7.38 9.45 11.29
C SER A 122 6.00 8.83 11.06
N MET A 123 5.52 8.86 9.83
CA MET A 123 4.23 8.29 9.46
C MET A 123 4.21 6.78 9.66
N GLU A 124 5.24 6.08 9.17
CA GLU A 124 5.35 4.62 9.24
C GLU A 124 5.50 4.11 10.69
N ILE A 125 6.17 4.88 11.57
CA ILE A 125 6.22 4.55 13.01
C ILE A 125 4.82 4.62 13.61
N VAL A 126 4.05 5.66 13.28
CA VAL A 126 2.67 5.80 13.78
C VAL A 126 1.78 4.66 13.25
N THR A 127 1.90 4.31 11.97
CA THR A 127 1.11 3.23 11.38
C THR A 127 1.47 1.87 11.97
N ALA A 128 2.77 1.59 12.16
CA ALA A 128 3.25 0.37 12.77
C ALA A 128 2.84 0.23 14.23
N CYS A 129 2.99 1.30 15.04
CA CYS A 129 2.68 1.26 16.46
C CYS A 129 1.18 1.31 16.77
N LEU A 130 0.37 1.98 15.94
CA LEU A 130 -1.06 2.18 16.21
C LEU A 130 -1.95 1.42 15.23
N TRP A 131 -1.82 1.68 13.93
CA TRP A 131 -2.75 1.16 12.92
C TRP A 131 -2.60 -0.35 12.70
N GLY A 132 -1.40 -0.91 12.82
CA GLY A 132 -1.19 -2.36 12.79
C GLY A 132 -1.93 -3.08 13.92
N PRO A 133 -1.60 -2.82 15.20
CA PRO A 133 -2.27 -3.42 16.34
C PRO A 133 -3.77 -3.17 16.36
N PHE A 134 -4.22 -1.94 16.05
CA PHE A 134 -5.65 -1.62 16.06
C PHE A 134 -6.41 -2.27 14.90
N SER A 135 -5.78 -2.52 13.75
CA SER A 135 -6.41 -3.27 12.67
C SER A 135 -6.70 -4.71 13.08
N ILE A 136 -5.79 -5.37 13.81
CA ILE A 136 -6.05 -6.70 14.39
C ILE A 136 -7.10 -6.62 15.50
N TRP A 137 -7.05 -5.59 16.34
CA TRP A 137 -8.07 -5.39 17.38
C TRP A 137 -9.47 -5.19 16.79
N ILE A 138 -9.62 -4.51 15.64
CA ILE A 138 -10.91 -4.42 14.94
C ILE A 138 -11.45 -5.83 14.64
N VAL A 139 -10.62 -6.72 14.09
CA VAL A 139 -11.02 -8.10 13.78
C VAL A 139 -11.52 -8.81 15.04
N VAL A 140 -10.74 -8.75 16.13
CA VAL A 140 -11.12 -9.35 17.42
C VAL A 140 -12.42 -8.72 17.95
N ALA A 141 -12.58 -7.40 17.87
CA ALA A 141 -13.76 -6.70 18.36
C ALA A 141 -15.03 -7.07 17.60
N PHE A 142 -14.93 -7.31 16.28
CA PHE A 142 -16.05 -7.81 15.49
C PHE A 142 -16.38 -9.27 15.81
N LEU A 143 -15.37 -10.13 15.99
CA LEU A 143 -15.57 -11.54 16.34
C LEU A 143 -16.17 -11.73 17.74
N ASN A 144 -15.94 -10.80 18.66
CA ASN A 144 -16.50 -10.81 20.01
C ASN A 144 -17.75 -9.91 20.16
N ASN A 145 -18.24 -9.34 19.06
CA ASN A 145 -19.43 -8.48 19.06
C ASN A 145 -19.36 -7.29 20.05
N HIS A 146 -18.18 -6.72 20.28
CA HIS A 146 -18.01 -5.56 21.16
C HIS A 146 -18.68 -4.30 20.60
N SER A 147 -19.29 -3.46 21.44
CA SER A 147 -20.04 -2.26 21.00
C SER A 147 -19.17 -1.21 20.31
N TYR A 148 -17.91 -1.06 20.73
CA TYR A 148 -16.97 -0.06 20.21
C TYR A 148 -16.34 -0.43 18.86
N ARG A 149 -16.60 -1.63 18.32
CA ARG A 149 -15.97 -2.15 17.09
C ARG A 149 -16.07 -1.21 15.88
N PHE A 150 -17.19 -0.50 15.75
CA PHE A 150 -17.43 0.45 14.65
C PHE A 150 -16.69 1.77 14.87
N VAL A 151 -16.60 2.24 16.11
CA VAL A 151 -15.81 3.44 16.47
C VAL A 151 -14.34 3.17 16.21
N LEU A 152 -13.84 2.02 16.64
CA LEU A 152 -12.45 1.62 16.38
C LEU A 152 -12.17 1.53 14.88
N GLN A 153 -13.07 0.91 14.10
CA GLN A 153 -12.96 0.86 12.64
C GLN A 153 -12.89 2.27 12.04
N LEU A 154 -13.78 3.18 12.46
CA LEU A 154 -13.81 4.55 11.95
C LEU A 154 -12.49 5.29 12.24
N ILE A 155 -11.98 5.21 13.47
CA ILE A 155 -10.75 5.86 13.88
C ILE A 155 -9.57 5.37 13.04
N VAL A 156 -9.39 4.05 12.91
CA VAL A 156 -8.28 3.49 12.13
C VAL A 156 -8.40 3.85 10.65
N SER A 157 -9.60 3.76 10.06
CA SER A 157 -9.80 4.14 8.66
C SER A 157 -9.53 5.61 8.40
N LEU A 158 -9.92 6.52 9.30
CA LEU A 158 -9.61 7.94 9.18
C LEU A 158 -8.12 8.22 9.37
N GLY A 159 -7.45 7.53 10.30
CA GLY A 159 -6.01 7.63 10.50
C GLY A 159 -5.21 7.21 9.27
N GLN A 160 -5.56 6.07 8.67
CA GLN A 160 -4.96 5.59 7.41
C GLN A 160 -5.22 6.57 6.26
N LEU A 161 -6.45 7.07 6.11
CA LEU A 161 -6.77 8.06 5.07
C LEU A 161 -5.97 9.36 5.27
N TYR A 162 -5.87 9.85 6.50
CA TYR A 162 -5.12 11.07 6.82
C TYR A 162 -3.63 10.91 6.50
N GLY A 163 -3.02 9.78 6.91
CA GLY A 163 -1.65 9.44 6.55
C GLY A 163 -1.42 9.40 5.04
N ALA A 164 -2.30 8.70 4.31
CA ALA A 164 -2.23 8.62 2.84
C ALA A 164 -2.35 10.00 2.16
N VAL A 165 -3.25 10.86 2.63
CA VAL A 165 -3.38 12.23 2.12
C VAL A 165 -2.10 13.02 2.34
N LEU A 166 -1.52 12.98 3.54
CA LEU A 166 -0.26 13.67 3.83
C LEU A 166 0.92 13.10 3.03
N TYR A 167 0.97 11.77 2.85
CA TYR A 167 1.98 11.10 2.05
C TYR A 167 2.03 11.60 0.60
N PHE A 168 0.87 11.68 -0.07
CA PHE A 168 0.81 12.21 -1.43
C PHE A 168 1.02 13.73 -1.46
N PHE A 169 0.50 14.46 -0.47
CA PHE A 169 0.61 15.92 -0.46
C PHE A 169 2.03 16.41 -0.21
N THR A 170 2.81 15.70 0.61
CA THR A 170 4.23 16.00 0.84
C THR A 170 5.05 15.80 -0.43
N GLU A 171 4.88 14.67 -1.13
CA GLU A 171 5.57 14.45 -2.40
C GLU A 171 5.13 15.42 -3.50
N HIS A 172 3.83 15.73 -3.55
CA HIS A 172 3.31 16.76 -4.46
C HIS A 172 3.97 18.13 -4.22
N ARG A 173 4.15 18.50 -2.94
CA ARG A 173 4.81 19.75 -2.55
C ARG A 173 6.29 19.75 -2.89
N ASP A 174 6.95 18.59 -2.81
CA ASP A 174 8.34 18.41 -3.24
C ASP A 174 8.49 18.40 -4.76
N GLY A 175 7.42 18.71 -5.49
CA GLY A 175 7.47 18.77 -6.95
C GLY A 175 7.72 17.41 -7.54
N TYR A 176 7.32 16.35 -6.82
CA TYR A 176 7.27 15.03 -7.39
C TYR A 176 8.70 14.57 -7.80
N ILE A 177 9.71 14.73 -6.95
CA ILE A 177 11.11 14.46 -7.32
C ILE A 177 11.56 13.02 -7.02
N HIS A 178 10.87 12.35 -6.10
CA HIS A 178 11.24 11.04 -5.57
C HIS A 178 10.51 9.87 -6.25
N SER A 179 9.34 10.13 -6.86
CA SER A 179 8.55 9.08 -7.53
C SER A 179 8.87 8.87 -9.02
N GLU A 180 8.52 7.71 -9.56
CA GLU A 180 8.50 7.48 -11.02
C GLU A 180 7.13 7.83 -11.63
N TYR A 181 7.02 9.01 -12.26
CA TYR A 181 5.75 9.59 -12.77
C TYR A 181 5.08 8.87 -13.94
N VAL A 182 5.81 8.03 -14.66
CA VAL A 182 5.47 7.81 -16.07
C VAL A 182 4.28 6.88 -16.25
N ILE A 183 4.01 5.97 -15.30
CA ILE A 183 3.06 4.88 -15.54
C ILE A 183 1.63 5.22 -15.05
N PRO A 184 1.39 5.70 -13.81
CA PRO A 184 0.02 5.83 -13.31
C PRO A 184 -0.81 6.89 -14.04
N PHE A 185 -0.23 8.05 -14.37
CA PHE A 185 -0.96 9.12 -15.04
C PHE A 185 -1.35 8.74 -16.48
N ILE A 186 -0.43 8.10 -17.22
CA ILE A 186 -0.70 7.63 -18.58
C ILE A 186 -1.78 6.55 -18.57
N LEU A 187 -1.72 5.60 -17.63
CA LEU A 187 -2.73 4.55 -17.51
C LEU A 187 -4.10 5.08 -17.07
N ILE A 188 -4.15 6.10 -16.22
CA ILE A 188 -5.40 6.77 -15.82
C ILE A 188 -6.02 7.50 -17.01
N VAL A 189 -5.22 8.23 -17.79
CA VAL A 189 -5.69 8.92 -19.00
C VAL A 189 -6.15 7.92 -20.05
N ASP A 190 -5.39 6.86 -20.30
CA ASP A 190 -5.78 5.78 -21.23
C ASP A 190 -7.09 5.10 -20.80
N SER A 191 -7.21 4.74 -19.52
CA SER A 191 -8.44 4.14 -18.96
C SER A 191 -9.64 5.08 -19.11
N TRP A 192 -9.46 6.37 -18.85
CA TRP A 192 -10.52 7.38 -19.00
C TRP A 192 -10.95 7.54 -20.47
N SER A 193 -9.99 7.55 -21.40
CA SER A 193 -10.25 7.62 -22.84
C SER A 193 -11.03 6.39 -23.33
N GLN A 194 -10.66 5.18 -22.88
CA GLN A 194 -11.35 3.95 -23.26
C GLN A 194 -12.79 3.90 -22.72
N LEU A 195 -13.00 4.28 -21.45
CA LEU A 195 -14.35 4.35 -20.85
C LEU A 195 -15.24 5.36 -21.59
N SER A 196 -14.70 6.53 -21.92
CA SER A 196 -15.42 7.57 -22.66
C SER A 196 -15.84 7.12 -24.06
N ALA A 197 -14.96 6.38 -24.76
CA ALA A 197 -15.25 5.82 -26.07
C ALA A 197 -16.35 4.75 -26.01
N CYS A 198 -16.30 3.83 -25.05
CA CYS A 198 -17.33 2.82 -24.83
C CYS A 198 -18.71 3.44 -24.56
N GLN A 199 -18.78 4.47 -23.71
CA GLN A 199 -20.04 5.16 -23.42
C GLN A 199 -20.62 5.82 -24.69
N SER A 200 -19.78 6.51 -25.47
CA SER A 200 -20.18 7.15 -26.73
C SER A 200 -20.73 6.14 -27.76
N MET A 201 -20.13 4.95 -27.83
CA MET A 201 -20.63 3.86 -28.69
C MET A 201 -21.98 3.32 -28.22
N PHE A 202 -22.15 3.15 -26.91
CA PHE A 202 -23.40 2.67 -26.32
C PHE A 202 -24.56 3.64 -26.57
N ASP A 203 -24.32 4.93 -26.38
CA ASP A 203 -25.34 5.98 -26.60
C ASP A 203 -25.76 6.05 -28.07
N LYS A 204 -24.81 5.94 -29.01
CA LYS A 204 -25.10 5.87 -30.46
C LYS A 204 -25.92 4.63 -30.83
N ALA A 205 -25.62 3.48 -30.24
CA ALA A 205 -26.37 2.25 -30.47
C ALA A 205 -27.81 2.36 -29.93
N ALA A 206 -28.00 2.94 -28.75
CA ALA A 206 -29.30 3.17 -28.15
C ALA A 206 -30.18 4.12 -28.99
N LEU A 207 -29.59 5.19 -29.54
CA LEU A 207 -30.29 6.12 -30.44
C LEU A 207 -30.71 5.44 -31.75
N LYS A 208 -29.84 4.64 -32.36
CA LYS A 208 -30.15 3.88 -33.59
C LYS A 208 -31.22 2.82 -33.38
N GLY A 209 -31.27 2.20 -32.20
CA GLY A 209 -32.32 1.25 -31.81
C GLY A 209 -33.69 1.90 -31.66
N LYS A 210 -33.75 3.13 -31.14
CA LYS A 210 -34.99 3.91 -31.03
C LYS A 210 -35.50 4.38 -32.40
N SER A 211 -34.61 4.86 -33.27
CA SER A 211 -34.96 5.31 -34.63
C SER A 211 -35.49 4.20 -35.55
N LYS A 212 -35.16 2.93 -35.29
CA LYS A 212 -35.70 1.79 -36.07
C LYS A 212 -37.07 1.30 -35.60
N ARG A 213 -37.57 1.79 -34.45
CA ARG A 213 -38.84 1.39 -33.84
C ARG A 213 -39.96 2.42 -34.03
N SER A 214 -39.65 3.59 -34.61
CA SER A 214 -40.64 4.58 -35.10
C SER A 214 -40.82 4.41 -36.60
#